data_AF-A0A2L0ET11-F1
#
_entry.id   AF-A0A2L0ET11-F1
#
_cell.length_a   1.000
_cell.length_b   1.000
_cell.length_c   1.000
_cell.angle_alpha   90.00
_cell.angle_beta   90.00
_cell.angle_gamma   90.00
#
_symmetry.space_group_name_H-M   'P 1'
#
loop_
_entity.id
_entity.type
_entity.pdbx_description
1 polymer ?
#
loop_
_entity_poly.entity_id
_entity_poly.type
_entity_poly.pdbx_seq_one_letter_code
_entity_poly.pdbx_strand_id
1 'polypeptide(L)'
;MVFRASGTPPPTSPPLIAPTVEEWRAMSPAERERLLVKVVDALSDPRRAMSEGRPHHKAKSRAIDMLTLHFGSTGRTIYLAEEMAVLYPGEEPFVPDILAVLDVPQPEDDPRMAWVVAEEGVGLSLVLEVLHQGDRKKDLVANVDRYARLRIPEYFVYDRLRQQIHGYRLPGPDAARYQRVVPQMGRYPSAVLGLDLAVVSDKLQFFYGMAELFGSADLIGRLKGMMESLEARAEQAQAQAEQAQAQAEQAQAQAEQAMMGLQDAILAALEMRRIACSEEARLRLRSCQEPATLQRWLLRAMSARTLDELFAE
;
A
#
# COMPACT_ATOMS: atom_id res chain seq x y z
N MET A 1 -16.26 -12.01 52.79
CA MET A 1 -14.79 -11.81 52.73
C MET A 1 -14.54 -10.60 51.85
N VAL A 2 -14.11 -9.48 52.44
CA VAL A 2 -14.01 -8.18 51.77
C VAL A 2 -12.67 -8.12 51.05
N PHE A 3 -12.66 -8.07 49.72
CA PHE A 3 -11.43 -7.83 48.95
C PHE A 3 -11.04 -6.35 49.10
N ARG A 4 -9.94 -6.09 49.81
CA ARG A 4 -9.26 -4.80 49.83
C ARG A 4 -8.71 -4.51 48.44
N ALA A 5 -9.10 -3.38 47.86
CA ALA A 5 -8.45 -2.83 46.68
C ALA A 5 -6.97 -2.58 46.98
N SER A 6 -6.09 -3.21 46.21
CA SER A 6 -4.65 -2.94 46.19
C SER A 6 -4.43 -1.58 45.54
N GLY A 7 -4.38 -0.52 46.36
CA GLY A 7 -3.96 0.80 45.92
C GLY A 7 -2.49 0.75 45.51
N THR A 8 -2.18 1.17 44.29
CA THR A 8 -0.83 1.44 43.81
C THR A 8 -0.17 2.43 44.80
N PRO A 9 1.04 2.17 45.32
CA PRO A 9 1.71 3.13 46.20
C PRO A 9 1.94 4.45 45.45
N PRO A 10 1.76 5.61 46.11
CA PRO A 10 2.01 6.89 45.47
C PRO A 10 3.48 6.99 45.03
N PRO A 11 3.79 7.63 43.90
CA PRO A 11 5.17 7.81 43.46
C PRO A 11 5.96 8.57 44.52
N THR A 12 7.13 8.04 44.88
CA THR A 12 8.02 8.53 45.95
C THR A 12 8.84 9.77 45.58
N SER A 13 8.67 10.29 44.36
CA SER A 13 9.34 11.49 43.87
C SER A 13 8.30 12.51 43.39
N PRO A 14 8.51 13.82 43.61
CA PRO A 14 7.63 14.83 43.04
C PRO A 14 7.56 14.68 41.52
N PRO A 15 6.40 14.99 40.90
CA PRO A 15 6.25 14.90 39.45
C PRO A 15 7.30 15.78 38.78
N LEU A 16 7.93 15.24 37.73
CA LEU A 16 8.89 15.97 36.93
C LEU A 16 8.12 17.05 36.17
N ILE A 17 8.41 18.32 36.42
CA ILE A 17 7.80 19.46 35.72
C ILE A 17 8.82 20.02 34.73
N ALA A 18 8.39 20.28 33.50
CA ALA A 18 9.22 20.91 32.49
C ALA A 18 9.52 22.37 32.89
N PRO A 19 10.73 22.88 32.60
CA PRO A 19 11.10 24.24 32.95
C PRO A 19 10.19 25.25 32.24
N THR A 20 10.00 26.41 32.87
CA THR A 20 9.43 27.58 32.21
C THR A 20 10.28 28.02 31.02
N VAL A 21 9.74 28.87 30.15
CA VAL A 21 10.48 29.40 29.00
C VAL A 21 11.75 30.15 29.44
N GLU A 22 11.66 30.90 30.55
CA GLU A 22 12.78 31.66 31.12
C GLU A 22 13.86 30.73 31.66
N GLU A 23 13.48 29.70 32.42
CA GLU A 23 14.41 28.69 32.93
C GLU A 23 15.07 27.91 31.80
N TRP A 24 14.31 27.49 30.77
CA TRP A 24 14.85 26.80 29.60
C TRP A 24 15.90 27.63 28.86
N ARG A 25 15.63 28.93 28.68
CA ARG A 25 16.56 29.87 28.03
C ARG A 25 17.82 30.11 28.85
N ALA A 26 17.72 30.06 30.18
CA ALA A 26 18.86 30.20 31.08
C ALA A 26 19.77 28.96 31.11
N MET A 27 19.28 27.78 30.71
CA MET A 27 20.06 26.55 30.66
C MET A 27 21.07 26.54 29.50
N SER A 28 22.27 26.04 29.79
CA SER A 28 23.26 25.66 28.79
C SER A 28 22.80 24.44 27.98
N PRO A 29 23.35 24.20 26.77
CA PRO A 29 23.02 23.02 25.97
C PRO A 29 23.20 21.68 26.73
N ALA A 30 24.27 21.55 27.51
CA ALA A 30 24.53 20.33 28.28
C ALA A 30 23.53 20.13 29.45
N GLU A 31 23.00 21.21 30.02
CA GLU A 31 21.92 21.12 31.03
C GLU A 31 20.61 20.68 30.39
N ARG A 32 20.29 21.21 29.21
CA ARG A 32 19.11 20.79 28.43
C ARG A 32 19.20 19.31 28.06
N GLU A 33 20.33 18.85 27.55
CA GLU A 33 20.54 17.45 27.22
C GLU A 33 20.35 16.52 28.43
N ARG A 34 20.97 16.85 29.58
CA ARG A 34 20.79 16.08 30.82
C ARG A 34 19.34 16.06 31.29
N LEU A 35 18.62 17.16 31.13
CA LEU A 35 17.20 17.23 31.45
C LEU A 35 16.38 16.32 30.52
N LEU A 36 16.63 16.37 29.22
CA LEU A 36 15.91 15.54 28.24
C LEU A 36 16.14 14.05 28.50
N VAL A 37 17.38 13.63 28.75
CA VAL A 37 17.69 12.24 29.16
C VAL A 37 16.88 11.83 30.39
N LYS A 38 16.88 12.68 31.43
CA LYS A 38 16.12 12.41 32.65
C LYS A 38 14.62 12.31 32.40
N VAL A 39 14.06 13.15 31.51
CA VAL A 39 12.63 13.14 31.14
C VAL A 39 12.29 11.86 30.39
N VAL A 40 13.08 11.52 29.37
CA VAL A 40 12.88 10.30 28.57
C VAL A 40 12.99 9.06 29.46
N ASP A 41 13.98 8.99 30.35
CA ASP A 41 14.13 7.89 31.30
C ASP A 41 12.94 7.79 32.27
N ALA A 42 12.43 8.92 32.76
CA ALA A 42 11.28 8.93 33.66
C ALA A 42 9.96 8.54 32.97
N LEU A 43 9.82 8.83 31.68
CA LEU A 43 8.64 8.49 30.88
C LEU A 43 8.72 7.06 30.31
N SER A 44 9.92 6.52 30.20
CA SER A 44 10.19 5.14 29.79
C SER A 44 9.84 4.18 30.94
N ASP A 45 8.57 3.77 31.05
CA ASP A 45 8.16 2.71 31.97
C ASP A 45 8.22 1.34 31.24
N PRO A 46 9.17 0.45 31.60
CA PRO A 46 9.27 -0.87 31.00
C PRO A 46 7.97 -1.68 31.15
N ARG A 47 7.17 -1.44 32.20
CA ARG A 47 5.89 -2.11 32.38
C ARG A 47 4.83 -1.61 31.39
N ARG A 48 4.86 -0.34 31.01
CA ARG A 48 4.00 0.19 29.93
C ARG A 48 4.40 -0.40 28.58
N ALA A 49 5.69 -0.39 28.27
CA ALA A 49 6.21 -0.99 27.03
C ALA A 49 5.89 -2.49 26.92
N MET A 50 5.97 -3.24 28.02
CA MET A 50 5.60 -4.67 28.05
C MET A 50 4.09 -4.92 28.04
N SER A 51 3.28 -3.98 28.53
CA SER A 51 1.82 -4.06 28.48
C SER A 51 1.25 -3.72 27.10
N GLU A 52 2.05 -3.08 26.26
CA GLU A 52 1.66 -2.74 24.91
C GLU A 52 1.67 -3.99 24.02
N GLY A 53 0.48 -4.46 23.65
CA GLY A 53 0.35 -5.61 22.76
C GLY A 53 0.74 -5.26 21.32
N ARG A 54 1.29 -6.23 20.58
CA ARG A 54 1.61 -6.12 19.13
C ARG A 54 0.51 -5.42 18.28
N PRO A 55 -0.80 -5.62 18.53
CA PRO A 55 -1.85 -4.93 17.78
C PRO A 55 -1.96 -3.41 18.01
N HIS A 56 -1.52 -2.89 19.16
CA HIS A 56 -1.53 -1.46 19.47
C HIS A 56 -0.37 -0.76 18.75
N HIS A 57 0.87 -1.24 18.94
CA HIS A 57 2.03 -0.76 18.19
C HIS A 57 1.80 -0.78 16.68
N LYS A 58 1.26 -1.88 16.13
CA LYS A 58 0.98 -1.96 14.68
C LYS A 58 -0.03 -0.91 14.20
N ALA A 59 -0.99 -0.52 15.04
CA ALA A 59 -1.94 0.52 14.68
C ALA A 59 -1.29 1.91 14.62
N LYS A 60 -0.36 2.20 15.55
CA LYS A 60 0.43 3.45 15.56
C LYS A 60 1.32 3.56 14.33
N SER A 61 2.16 2.55 14.10
CA SER A 61 3.08 2.55 12.96
C SER A 61 2.35 2.61 11.62
N ARG A 62 1.17 1.95 11.49
CA ARG A 62 0.34 2.05 10.29
C ARG A 62 -0.19 3.48 10.09
N ALA A 63 -0.61 4.14 11.15
CA ALA A 63 -1.12 5.50 11.08
C ALA A 63 -0.01 6.48 10.68
N ILE A 64 1.16 6.41 11.30
CA ILE A 64 2.34 7.21 10.90
C ILE A 64 2.70 6.94 9.44
N ASP A 65 2.84 5.68 9.03
CA ASP A 65 3.19 5.31 7.64
C ASP A 65 2.20 5.89 6.61
N MET A 66 0.88 5.80 6.86
CA MET A 66 -0.13 6.40 5.99
C MET A 66 -0.01 7.93 5.91
N LEU A 67 0.20 8.60 7.06
CA LEU A 67 0.30 10.06 7.11
C LEU A 67 1.59 10.55 6.46
N THR A 68 2.73 9.92 6.75
CA THR A 68 4.04 10.24 6.16
C THR A 68 4.01 10.12 4.65
N LEU A 69 3.48 9.03 4.10
CA LEU A 69 3.33 8.87 2.65
C LEU A 69 2.43 9.95 2.04
N HIS A 70 1.29 10.23 2.68
CA HIS A 70 0.36 11.24 2.17
C HIS A 70 1.01 12.63 2.13
N PHE A 71 1.57 13.09 3.24
CA PHE A 71 2.14 14.44 3.31
C PHE A 71 3.43 14.58 2.49
N GLY A 72 4.24 13.53 2.41
CA GLY A 72 5.38 13.48 1.49
C GLY A 72 4.98 13.63 0.03
N SER A 73 3.79 13.15 -0.36
CA SER A 73 3.29 13.27 -1.74
C SER A 73 2.54 14.57 -2.05
N THR A 74 1.94 15.22 -1.04
CA THR A 74 1.11 16.43 -1.23
C THR A 74 1.89 17.73 -1.11
N GLY A 75 3.12 17.69 -0.60
CA GLY A 75 3.97 18.88 -0.41
C GLY A 75 3.53 19.76 0.76
N ARG A 76 2.58 19.31 1.61
CA ARG A 76 2.24 19.98 2.86
C ARG A 76 3.28 19.65 3.92
N THR A 77 3.86 20.69 4.51
CA THR A 77 4.85 20.55 5.58
C THR A 77 4.16 20.23 6.90
N ILE A 78 4.52 19.09 7.48
CA ILE A 78 4.04 18.65 8.79
C ILE A 78 5.09 17.77 9.44
N TYR A 79 5.30 17.97 10.73
CA TYR A 79 6.13 17.12 11.56
C TYR A 79 5.27 16.04 12.19
N LEU A 80 5.64 14.78 12.05
CA LEU A 80 4.93 13.63 12.61
C LEU A 80 5.88 12.78 13.46
N ALA A 81 5.44 12.41 14.66
CA ALA A 81 6.18 11.46 15.48
C ALA A 81 5.23 10.52 16.23
N GLU A 82 5.72 9.32 16.49
CA GLU A 82 5.11 8.39 17.44
C GLU A 82 5.98 8.28 18.69
N GLU A 83 5.34 8.14 19.85
CA GLU A 83 5.99 7.86 21.14
C GLU A 83 7.11 8.83 21.55
N MET A 84 7.10 10.07 21.04
CA MET A 84 8.09 11.09 21.39
C MET A 84 7.66 11.90 22.61
N ALA A 85 8.58 12.18 23.53
CA ALA A 85 8.32 13.03 24.69
C ALA A 85 7.98 14.47 24.28
N VAL A 86 7.04 15.09 24.97
CA VAL A 86 6.58 16.46 24.72
C VAL A 86 6.64 17.26 26.01
N LEU A 87 7.26 18.43 25.94
CA LEU A 87 7.47 19.33 27.07
C LEU A 87 6.82 20.68 26.77
N TYR A 88 5.71 20.96 27.46
CA TYR A 88 5.13 22.29 27.56
C TYR A 88 5.70 23.02 28.78
N PRO A 89 5.99 24.34 28.71
CA PRO A 89 6.61 25.05 29.82
C PRO A 89 5.76 25.00 31.10
N GLY A 90 6.37 24.64 32.23
CA GLY A 90 5.68 24.58 33.52
C GLY A 90 4.69 23.42 33.69
N GLU A 91 4.64 22.49 32.73
CA GLU A 91 3.72 21.35 32.72
C GLU A 91 4.49 20.05 32.93
N GLU A 92 3.80 19.02 33.42
CA GLU A 92 4.37 17.67 33.43
C GLU A 92 4.65 17.23 31.97
N PRO A 93 5.80 16.63 31.66
CA PRO A 93 6.04 16.00 30.37
C PRO A 93 5.05 14.87 30.08
N PHE A 94 4.85 14.54 28.81
CA PHE A 94 4.03 13.40 28.40
C PHE A 94 4.51 12.81 27.09
N VAL A 95 4.03 11.61 26.78
CA VAL A 95 4.29 10.91 25.52
C VAL A 95 2.94 10.59 24.88
N PRO A 96 2.52 11.31 23.82
CA PRO A 96 1.38 10.90 23.02
C PRO A 96 1.77 9.71 22.13
N ASP A 97 0.79 8.86 21.81
CA ASP A 97 1.00 7.79 20.83
C ASP A 97 1.40 8.34 19.46
N ILE A 98 0.69 9.37 18.97
CA ILE A 98 0.99 10.08 17.72
C ILE A 98 0.80 11.58 17.95
N LEU A 99 1.76 12.38 17.48
CA LEU A 99 1.66 13.83 17.43
C LEU A 99 1.85 14.36 16.02
N ALA A 100 1.27 15.53 15.76
CA ALA A 100 1.50 16.30 14.55
C ALA A 100 1.72 17.77 14.86
N VAL A 101 2.65 18.41 14.14
CA VAL A 101 2.90 19.86 14.20
C VAL A 101 2.90 20.40 12.77
N LEU A 102 1.97 21.30 12.46
CA LEU A 102 1.86 21.90 11.14
C LEU A 102 3.03 22.84 10.84
N ASP A 103 3.38 22.92 9.56
CA ASP A 103 4.33 23.89 9.01
C ASP A 103 5.76 23.79 9.58
N VAL A 104 6.08 22.67 10.23
CA VAL A 104 7.43 22.34 10.70
C VAL A 104 8.03 21.23 9.81
N PRO A 105 9.21 21.44 9.22
CA PRO A 105 9.87 20.42 8.42
C PRO A 105 10.41 19.29 9.31
N GLN A 106 10.31 18.08 8.79
CA GLN A 106 10.88 16.87 9.39
C GLN A 106 12.03 16.37 8.50
N PRO A 107 13.29 16.69 8.81
CA PRO A 107 14.44 16.12 8.10
C PRO A 107 14.53 14.61 8.31
N GLU A 108 15.18 13.91 7.38
CA GLU A 108 15.39 12.45 7.47
C GLU A 108 16.24 12.08 8.70
N ASP A 109 17.33 12.81 8.93
CA ASP A 109 18.17 12.69 10.12
C ASP A 109 17.74 13.72 11.19
N ASP A 110 16.56 13.53 11.77
CA ASP A 110 16.05 14.43 12.82
C ASP A 110 16.75 14.18 14.17
N PRO A 111 17.48 15.18 14.73
CA PRO A 111 18.19 15.00 16.00
C PRO A 111 17.30 15.19 17.24
N ARG A 112 16.02 15.52 17.09
CA ARG A 112 15.12 15.78 18.21
C ARG A 112 14.85 14.50 19.00
N MET A 113 15.20 14.54 20.28
CA MET A 113 14.84 13.49 21.24
C MET A 113 13.48 13.73 21.91
N ALA A 114 12.97 14.95 21.82
CA ALA A 114 11.69 15.37 22.38
C ALA A 114 11.17 16.62 21.65
N TRP A 115 9.87 16.86 21.69
CA TRP A 115 9.26 18.12 21.29
C TRP A 115 9.26 19.10 22.46
N VAL A 116 10.19 20.06 22.46
CA VAL A 116 10.28 21.08 23.51
C VAL A 116 9.65 22.38 22.99
N VAL A 117 8.45 22.71 23.47
CA VAL A 117 7.70 23.89 22.99
C VAL A 117 8.46 25.20 23.25
N ALA A 118 9.25 25.28 24.32
CA ALA A 118 10.10 26.44 24.61
C ALA A 118 11.25 26.65 23.61
N GLU A 119 11.68 25.57 22.94
CA GLU A 119 12.73 25.59 21.91
C GLU A 119 12.14 25.79 20.51
N GLU A 120 11.09 25.04 20.18
CA GLU A 120 10.44 25.08 18.86
C GLU A 120 9.57 26.33 18.67
N GLY A 121 9.11 26.95 19.76
CA GLY A 121 8.24 28.13 19.73
C GLY A 121 6.79 27.84 19.30
N VAL A 122 6.47 26.58 18.97
CA VAL A 122 5.14 26.13 18.55
C VAL A 122 4.72 24.85 19.28
N GLY A 123 3.44 24.81 19.66
CA GLY A 123 2.82 23.65 20.29
C GLY A 123 2.37 22.60 19.28
N LEU A 124 1.92 21.47 19.79
CA LEU A 124 1.31 20.42 18.97
C LEU A 124 0.05 20.93 18.28
N SER A 125 -0.10 20.57 17.00
CA SER A 125 -1.31 20.86 16.23
C SER A 125 -2.37 19.77 16.40
N LEU A 126 -1.95 18.51 16.55
CA LEU A 126 -2.84 17.40 16.81
C LEU A 126 -2.17 16.32 17.66
N VAL A 127 -2.97 15.67 18.49
CA VAL A 127 -2.62 14.41 19.18
C VAL A 127 -3.61 13.32 18.80
N LEU A 128 -3.13 12.11 18.55
CA LEU A 128 -3.94 10.92 18.32
C LEU A 128 -3.48 9.79 19.23
N GLU A 129 -4.39 9.30 20.09
CA GLU A 129 -4.13 8.21 21.03
C GLU A 129 -4.82 6.93 20.54
N VAL A 130 -4.15 5.78 20.66
CA VAL A 130 -4.70 4.47 20.31
C VAL A 130 -4.99 3.70 21.61
N LEU A 131 -6.26 3.69 22.01
CA LEU A 131 -6.71 2.99 23.19
C LEU A 131 -6.86 1.49 22.93
N HIS A 132 -6.17 0.67 23.72
CA HIS A 132 -6.42 -0.78 23.82
C HIS A 132 -6.93 -1.19 25.22
N GLN A 133 -6.14 -1.87 26.05
CA GLN A 133 -6.49 -2.24 27.44
C GLN A 133 -6.20 -1.14 28.47
N GLY A 134 -5.90 0.09 28.02
CA GLY A 134 -5.53 1.22 28.88
C GLY A 134 -6.70 1.84 29.64
N ASP A 135 -6.38 2.82 30.48
CA ASP A 135 -7.36 3.57 31.27
C ASP A 135 -8.14 4.56 30.39
N ARG A 136 -9.37 4.20 30.02
CA ARG A 136 -10.27 5.09 29.26
C ARG A 136 -10.52 6.42 29.95
N LYS A 137 -10.49 6.48 31.29
CA LYS A 137 -10.70 7.75 32.02
C LYS A 137 -9.52 8.68 31.80
N LYS A 138 -8.30 8.15 31.69
CA LYS A 138 -7.12 8.94 31.32
C LYS A 138 -7.34 9.59 29.95
N ASP A 139 -7.60 8.81 28.92
CA ASP A 139 -7.60 9.33 27.54
C ASP A 139 -8.90 10.04 27.15
N LEU A 140 -10.07 9.65 27.68
CA LEU A 140 -11.36 10.26 27.33
C LEU A 140 -11.82 11.37 28.28
N VAL A 141 -11.10 11.62 29.38
CA VAL A 141 -11.44 12.69 30.34
C VAL A 141 -10.21 13.50 30.72
N ALA A 142 -9.18 12.90 31.32
CA ALA A 142 -8.04 13.64 31.84
C ALA A 142 -7.22 14.31 30.72
N ASN A 143 -6.93 13.57 29.64
CA ASN A 143 -6.20 14.08 28.48
C ASN A 143 -7.04 15.10 27.68
N VAL A 144 -8.37 14.92 27.60
CA VAL A 144 -9.26 15.91 26.98
C VAL A 144 -9.13 17.25 27.69
N ASP A 145 -9.23 17.28 29.02
CA ASP A 145 -9.08 18.52 29.78
C ASP A 145 -7.64 19.06 29.74
N ARG A 146 -6.63 18.20 29.80
CA ARG A 146 -5.21 18.60 29.75
C ARG A 146 -4.86 19.22 28.40
N TYR A 147 -5.11 18.53 27.30
CA TYR A 147 -4.72 18.98 25.97
C TYR A 147 -5.47 20.25 25.54
N ALA A 148 -6.71 20.44 26.01
CA ALA A 148 -7.43 21.70 25.84
C ALA A 148 -6.72 22.87 26.56
N ARG A 149 -6.24 22.69 27.79
CA ARG A 149 -5.46 23.71 28.52
C ARG A 149 -4.15 24.04 27.83
N LEU A 150 -3.49 23.03 27.26
CA LEU A 150 -2.27 23.18 26.46
C LEU A 150 -2.52 23.80 25.06
N ARG A 151 -3.77 24.11 24.72
CA ARG A 151 -4.18 24.73 23.45
C ARG A 151 -3.86 23.89 22.21
N ILE A 152 -3.83 22.57 22.36
CA ILE A 152 -3.67 21.65 21.22
C ILE A 152 -4.97 21.71 20.39
N PRO A 153 -4.95 22.15 19.12
CA PRO A 153 -6.17 22.40 18.35
C PRO A 153 -7.10 21.19 18.21
N GLU A 154 -6.53 20.01 17.93
CA GLU A 154 -7.29 18.77 17.75
C GLU A 154 -6.74 17.61 18.57
N TYR A 155 -7.65 16.80 19.10
CA TYR A 155 -7.32 15.59 19.83
C TYR A 155 -8.24 14.46 19.40
N PHE A 156 -7.65 13.34 18.97
CA PHE A 156 -8.39 12.15 18.58
C PHE A 156 -8.00 10.96 19.44
N VAL A 157 -8.96 10.07 19.68
CA VAL A 157 -8.74 8.81 20.38
C VAL A 157 -9.39 7.69 19.59
N TYR A 158 -8.60 6.70 19.19
CA TYR A 158 -9.09 5.47 18.58
C TYR A 158 -9.20 4.36 19.64
N ASP A 159 -10.42 4.08 20.12
CA ASP A 159 -10.71 2.93 21.00
C ASP A 159 -10.78 1.66 20.16
N ARG A 160 -9.67 0.94 20.09
CA ARG A 160 -9.51 -0.30 19.31
C ARG A 160 -10.34 -1.45 19.88
N LEU A 161 -10.63 -1.47 21.18
CA LEU A 161 -11.51 -2.53 21.73
C LEU A 161 -12.97 -2.30 21.33
N ARG A 162 -13.40 -1.05 21.22
CA ARG A 162 -14.77 -0.69 20.82
C ARG A 162 -14.94 -0.37 19.34
N GLN A 163 -13.85 -0.30 18.58
CA GLN A 163 -13.85 0.08 17.17
C GLN A 163 -14.50 1.46 16.97
N GLN A 164 -14.13 2.43 17.81
CA GLN A 164 -14.69 3.78 17.83
C GLN A 164 -13.61 4.84 17.81
N ILE A 165 -13.93 5.97 17.18
CA ILE A 165 -13.11 7.18 17.24
C ILE A 165 -13.84 8.22 18.09
N HIS A 166 -13.09 8.92 18.93
CA HIS A 166 -13.54 10.11 19.64
C HIS A 166 -12.69 11.28 19.17
N GLY A 167 -13.30 12.25 18.49
CA GLY A 167 -12.63 13.48 18.09
C GLY A 167 -13.03 14.65 18.96
N TYR A 168 -12.06 15.51 19.24
CA TYR A 168 -12.17 16.73 20.04
C TYR A 168 -11.47 17.87 19.31
N ARG A 169 -12.10 19.04 19.23
CA ARG A 169 -11.57 20.23 18.56
C ARG A 169 -11.81 21.48 19.39
N LEU A 170 -10.80 22.34 19.51
CA LEU A 170 -10.97 23.67 20.08
C LEU A 170 -11.74 24.54 19.07
N PRO A 171 -12.86 25.17 19.46
CA PRO A 171 -13.64 26.01 18.53
C PRO A 171 -12.90 27.29 18.10
N GLY A 172 -11.81 27.64 18.78
CA GLY A 172 -10.93 28.74 18.41
C GLY A 172 -9.70 28.82 19.33
N PRO A 173 -8.73 29.70 19.03
CA PRO A 173 -7.47 29.80 19.76
C PRO A 173 -7.65 30.07 21.27
N ASP A 174 -8.62 30.91 21.62
CA ASP A 174 -8.88 31.31 23.01
C ASP A 174 -9.79 30.34 23.77
N ALA A 175 -10.27 29.27 23.13
CA ALA A 175 -11.16 28.31 23.76
C ALA A 175 -10.43 27.42 24.78
N ALA A 176 -10.92 27.38 26.02
CA ALA A 176 -10.33 26.61 27.11
C ALA A 176 -10.84 25.16 27.20
N ARG A 177 -11.79 24.76 26.35
CA ARG A 177 -12.42 23.44 26.34
C ARG A 177 -12.68 22.96 24.93
N TYR A 178 -12.49 21.67 24.73
CA TYR A 178 -12.85 21.00 23.49
C TYR A 178 -14.35 20.89 23.26
N GLN A 179 -14.74 20.86 21.99
CA GLN A 179 -16.01 20.36 21.52
C GLN A 179 -15.82 19.01 20.83
N ARG A 180 -16.84 18.16 20.86
CA ARG A 180 -16.80 16.87 20.16
C ARG A 180 -16.86 17.10 18.65
N VAL A 181 -15.97 16.45 17.91
CA VAL A 181 -16.06 16.36 16.46
C VAL A 181 -17.19 15.38 16.13
N VAL A 182 -18.19 15.86 15.41
CA VAL A 182 -19.32 15.05 14.96
C VAL A 182 -18.93 14.32 13.66
N PRO A 183 -19.11 12.99 13.58
CA PRO A 183 -18.79 12.27 12.36
C PRO A 183 -19.76 12.63 11.23
N GLN A 184 -19.22 12.77 10.02
CA GLN A 184 -19.96 12.92 8.78
C GLN A 184 -19.88 11.62 7.99
N MET A 185 -21.03 10.98 7.73
CA MET A 185 -21.11 9.66 7.08
C MET A 185 -20.19 8.61 7.73
N GLY A 186 -20.06 8.64 9.06
CA GLY A 186 -19.21 7.71 9.82
C GLY A 186 -17.72 8.08 9.85
N ARG A 187 -17.31 9.19 9.23
CA ARG A 187 -15.93 9.69 9.25
C ARG A 187 -15.79 10.94 10.11
N TYR A 188 -14.69 11.07 10.83
CA TYR A 188 -14.40 12.19 11.72
C TYR A 188 -13.44 13.15 11.03
N PRO A 189 -13.91 14.35 10.61
CA PRO A 189 -13.06 15.29 9.90
C PRO A 189 -12.03 15.92 10.82
N SER A 190 -10.75 15.89 10.44
CA SER A 190 -9.65 16.65 11.04
C SER A 190 -9.35 17.88 10.18
N ALA A 191 -9.49 19.07 10.76
CA ALA A 191 -9.15 20.32 10.11
C ALA A 191 -7.64 20.54 10.07
N VAL A 192 -6.91 20.02 11.07
CA VAL A 192 -5.44 20.10 11.12
C VAL A 192 -4.83 19.26 10.00
N LEU A 193 -5.22 17.99 9.91
CA LEU A 193 -4.69 17.08 8.89
C LEU A 193 -5.31 17.35 7.52
N GLY A 194 -6.49 17.97 7.43
CA GLY A 194 -7.24 18.04 6.17
C GLY A 194 -7.66 16.65 5.67
N LEU A 195 -7.88 15.72 6.61
CA LEU A 195 -8.20 14.32 6.38
C LEU A 195 -9.40 13.92 7.23
N ASP A 196 -10.14 12.91 6.79
CA ASP A 196 -11.14 12.27 7.64
C ASP A 196 -10.59 10.97 8.24
N LEU A 197 -10.89 10.73 9.51
CA LEU A 197 -10.55 9.50 10.22
C LEU A 197 -11.79 8.60 10.27
N ALA A 198 -11.63 7.32 9.96
CA ALA A 198 -12.70 6.34 10.11
C ALA A 198 -12.15 5.00 10.60
N VAL A 199 -13.06 4.16 11.08
CA VAL A 199 -12.75 2.75 11.36
C VAL A 199 -13.28 1.92 10.21
N VAL A 200 -12.38 1.27 9.47
CA VAL A 200 -12.70 0.42 8.31
C VAL A 200 -12.09 -0.96 8.56
N SER A 201 -12.93 -2.00 8.51
CA SER A 201 -12.49 -3.39 8.74
C SER A 201 -11.62 -3.55 9.99
N ASP A 202 -12.11 -3.01 11.11
CA ASP A 202 -11.50 -2.99 12.44
C ASP A 202 -10.14 -2.27 12.56
N LYS A 203 -9.86 -1.34 11.64
CA LYS A 203 -8.61 -0.58 11.57
C LYS A 203 -8.89 0.91 11.46
N LEU A 204 -8.05 1.71 12.11
CA LEU A 204 -8.00 3.14 11.85
C LEU A 204 -7.53 3.38 10.42
N GLN A 205 -8.28 4.22 9.71
CA GLN A 205 -8.07 4.54 8.32
C GLN A 205 -8.28 6.04 8.09
N PHE A 206 -7.48 6.62 7.20
CA PHE A 206 -7.57 8.02 6.82
C PHE A 206 -8.09 8.17 5.39
N PHE A 207 -8.76 9.29 5.13
CA PHE A 207 -9.32 9.65 3.82
C PHE A 207 -8.98 11.09 3.44
N TYR A 208 -8.59 11.29 2.17
CA TYR A 208 -8.49 12.61 1.54
C TYR A 208 -9.63 12.75 0.53
N GLY A 209 -10.67 13.49 0.91
CA GLY A 209 -11.94 13.49 0.19
C GLY A 209 -12.54 12.08 0.15
N MET A 210 -12.72 11.52 -1.05
CA MET A 210 -13.25 10.16 -1.22
C MET A 210 -12.15 9.08 -1.26
N ALA A 211 -10.88 9.47 -1.38
CA ALA A 211 -9.76 8.55 -1.52
C ALA A 211 -9.29 8.03 -0.15
N GLU A 212 -9.22 6.70 -0.01
CA GLU A 212 -8.59 6.05 1.13
C GLU A 212 -7.06 6.17 1.03
N LEU A 213 -6.40 6.50 2.14
CA LEU A 213 -4.93 6.52 2.21
C LEU A 213 -4.39 5.09 2.37
N PHE A 214 -3.26 4.79 1.75
CA PHE A 214 -2.63 3.47 1.88
C PHE A 214 -1.26 3.60 2.52
N GLY A 215 -0.95 2.67 3.42
CA GLY A 215 0.41 2.51 3.94
C GLY A 215 1.31 1.79 2.94
N SER A 216 2.62 1.81 3.21
CA SER A 216 3.67 1.18 2.41
C SER A 216 3.38 -0.30 2.15
N ALA A 217 2.96 -1.04 3.18
CA ALA A 217 2.65 -2.46 3.06
C ALA A 217 1.44 -2.72 2.14
N ASP A 218 0.42 -1.86 2.20
CA ASP A 218 -0.78 -1.96 1.36
C ASP A 218 -0.43 -1.65 -0.11
N LEU A 219 0.43 -0.65 -0.36
CA LEU A 219 0.95 -0.31 -1.69
C LEU A 219 1.84 -1.42 -2.27
N ILE A 220 2.77 -1.98 -1.50
CA ILE A 220 3.62 -3.09 -1.91
C ILE A 220 2.78 -4.31 -2.29
N GLY A 221 1.76 -4.63 -1.49
CA GLY A 221 0.84 -5.75 -1.78
C GLY A 221 0.11 -5.55 -3.11
N ARG A 222 -0.38 -4.34 -3.37
CA ARG A 222 -1.03 -4.00 -4.65
C ARG A 222 -0.07 -4.09 -5.83
N LEU A 223 1.15 -3.57 -5.71
CA LEU A 223 2.17 -3.64 -6.75
C LEU A 223 2.55 -5.09 -7.08
N LYS A 224 2.72 -5.94 -6.07
CA LYS A 224 2.98 -7.37 -6.26
C LYS A 224 1.85 -8.05 -7.02
N GLY A 225 0.60 -7.85 -6.61
CA GLY A 225 -0.56 -8.42 -7.31
C GLY A 225 -0.70 -7.93 -8.75
N MET A 226 -0.35 -6.65 -9.02
CA MET A 226 -0.29 -6.14 -10.39
C MET A 226 0.79 -6.83 -11.21
N MET A 227 1.98 -7.04 -10.65
CA MET A 227 3.09 -7.73 -11.33
C MET A 227 2.72 -9.17 -11.66
N GLU A 228 2.21 -9.92 -10.70
CA GLU A 228 1.73 -11.30 -10.89
C GLU A 228 0.66 -11.38 -12.00
N SER A 229 -0.25 -10.40 -12.05
CA SER A 229 -1.27 -10.35 -13.11
C SER A 229 -0.71 -10.06 -14.49
N LEU A 230 0.39 -9.28 -14.58
CA LEU A 230 1.07 -8.97 -15.84
C LEU A 230 1.87 -10.18 -16.33
N GLU A 231 2.56 -10.87 -15.43
CA GLU A 231 3.29 -12.11 -15.71
C GLU A 231 2.33 -13.19 -16.25
N ALA A 232 1.20 -13.42 -15.57
CA ALA A 232 0.20 -14.38 -16.02
C ALA A 232 -0.37 -14.04 -17.41
N ARG A 233 -0.56 -12.75 -17.72
CA ARG A 233 -1.00 -12.33 -19.06
C ARG A 233 0.08 -12.53 -20.12
N ALA A 234 1.34 -12.29 -19.78
CA ALA A 234 2.46 -12.50 -20.69
C ALA A 234 2.64 -13.99 -21.02
N GLU A 235 2.59 -14.87 -20.02
CA GLU A 235 2.64 -16.32 -20.21
C GLU A 235 1.46 -16.82 -21.07
N GLN A 236 0.25 -16.33 -20.80
CA GLN A 236 -0.92 -16.67 -21.60
C GLN A 236 -0.77 -16.22 -23.07
N ALA A 237 -0.25 -15.01 -23.30
CA ALA A 237 0.00 -14.51 -24.65
C ALA A 237 1.07 -15.34 -25.38
N GLN A 238 2.13 -15.74 -24.67
CA GLN A 238 3.18 -16.59 -25.23
C GLN A 238 2.63 -17.98 -25.60
N ALA A 239 1.89 -18.63 -24.70
CA ALA A 239 1.28 -19.93 -24.98
C ALA A 239 0.32 -19.88 -26.17
N GLN A 240 -0.45 -18.78 -26.31
CA GLN A 240 -1.32 -18.57 -27.47
C GLN A 240 -0.52 -18.39 -28.76
N ALA A 241 0.60 -17.66 -28.72
CA ALA A 241 1.47 -17.48 -29.88
C ALA A 241 2.13 -18.81 -30.31
N GLU A 242 2.64 -19.58 -29.36
CA GLU A 242 3.21 -20.92 -29.60
C GLU A 242 2.17 -21.89 -30.18
N GLN A 243 0.95 -21.88 -29.63
CA GLN A 243 -0.14 -22.69 -30.16
C GLN A 243 -0.52 -22.28 -31.59
N ALA A 244 -0.61 -20.98 -31.87
CA ALA A 244 -0.91 -20.47 -33.21
C ALA A 244 0.18 -20.84 -34.22
N GLN A 245 1.46 -20.76 -33.80
CA GLN A 245 2.59 -21.18 -34.64
C GLN A 245 2.56 -22.69 -34.91
N ALA A 246 2.34 -23.52 -33.89
CA ALA A 246 2.24 -24.97 -34.05
C ALA A 246 1.07 -25.35 -34.98
N GLN A 247 -0.07 -24.66 -34.88
CA GLN A 247 -1.20 -24.85 -35.79
C GLN A 247 -0.87 -24.45 -37.22
N ALA A 248 -0.16 -23.33 -37.42
CA ALA A 248 0.28 -22.89 -38.74
C ALA A 248 1.27 -23.88 -39.38
N GLU A 249 2.25 -24.36 -38.61
CA GLU A 249 3.22 -25.37 -39.05
C GLU A 249 2.54 -26.69 -39.38
N GLN A 250 1.59 -27.14 -38.55
CA GLN A 250 0.81 -28.36 -38.82
C GLN A 250 -0.05 -28.22 -40.08
N ALA A 251 -0.71 -27.08 -40.27
CA ALA A 251 -1.52 -26.82 -41.46
C ALA A 251 -0.64 -26.80 -42.72
N GLN A 252 0.55 -26.21 -42.65
CA GLN A 252 1.52 -26.21 -43.75
C GLN A 252 1.99 -27.64 -44.07
N ALA A 253 2.39 -28.43 -43.06
CA ALA A 253 2.82 -29.80 -43.25
C ALA A 253 1.70 -30.69 -43.85
N GLN A 254 0.45 -30.50 -43.42
CA GLN A 254 -0.71 -31.20 -43.98
C GLN A 254 -0.96 -30.82 -45.45
N ALA A 255 -0.82 -29.53 -45.79
CA ALA A 255 -0.94 -29.07 -47.17
C ALA A 255 0.16 -29.67 -48.06
N GLU A 256 1.41 -29.68 -47.61
CA GLU A 256 2.54 -30.29 -48.31
C GLU A 256 2.34 -31.81 -48.51
N GLN A 257 1.89 -32.52 -47.48
CA GLN A 257 1.58 -33.95 -47.59
C GLN A 257 0.44 -34.23 -48.57
N ALA A 258 -0.64 -33.44 -48.55
CA ALA A 258 -1.74 -33.58 -49.49
C ALA A 258 -1.29 -33.34 -50.93
N MET A 259 -0.40 -32.36 -51.15
CA MET A 259 0.20 -32.08 -52.46
C MET A 259 1.06 -33.24 -52.95
N MET A 260 1.94 -33.79 -52.11
CA MET A 260 2.73 -34.98 -52.46
C MET A 260 1.82 -36.17 -52.78
N GLY A 261 0.77 -36.40 -51.99
CA GLY A 261 -0.20 -37.47 -52.24
C GLY A 261 -0.93 -37.33 -53.58
N LEU A 262 -1.28 -36.11 -53.99
CA LEU A 262 -1.86 -35.86 -55.32
C LEU A 262 -0.84 -36.14 -56.44
N GLN A 263 0.41 -35.70 -56.28
CA GLN A 263 1.49 -35.96 -57.25
C GLN A 263 1.73 -37.48 -57.42
N ASP A 264 1.82 -38.21 -56.32
CA ASP A 264 2.02 -39.66 -56.32
C ASP A 264 0.84 -40.41 -56.93
N ALA A 265 -0.40 -39.97 -56.64
CA ALA A 265 -1.60 -40.55 -57.23
C ALA A 265 -1.66 -40.36 -58.76
N ILE A 266 -1.23 -39.21 -59.28
CA ILE A 266 -1.15 -38.96 -60.72
C ILE A 266 -0.13 -39.92 -61.35
N LEU A 267 1.06 -40.05 -60.76
CA LEU A 267 2.11 -40.93 -61.26
C LEU A 267 1.66 -42.40 -61.26
N ALA A 268 1.01 -42.86 -60.19
CA ALA A 268 0.46 -44.20 -60.10
C ALA A 268 -0.63 -44.47 -61.16
N ALA A 269 -1.51 -43.49 -61.42
CA ALA A 269 -2.52 -43.60 -62.46
C ALA A 269 -1.91 -43.71 -63.86
N LEU A 270 -0.86 -42.94 -64.16
CA LEU A 270 -0.13 -43.02 -65.43
C LEU A 270 0.57 -44.37 -65.61
N GLU A 271 1.20 -44.90 -64.55
CA GLU A 271 1.85 -46.21 -64.55
C GLU A 271 0.85 -47.34 -64.81
N MET A 272 -0.28 -47.33 -64.09
CA MET A 272 -1.34 -48.34 -64.24
C MET A 272 -1.94 -48.35 -65.65
N ARG A 273 -1.98 -47.17 -66.31
CA ARG A 273 -2.46 -47.02 -67.69
C ARG A 273 -1.36 -47.19 -68.75
N ARG A 274 -0.13 -47.49 -68.34
CA ARG A 274 1.05 -47.68 -69.21
C ARG A 274 1.35 -46.46 -70.10
N ILE A 275 1.07 -45.25 -69.60
CA ILE A 275 1.44 -44.01 -70.28
C ILE A 275 2.89 -43.71 -69.89
N ALA A 276 3.79 -43.67 -70.87
CA ALA A 276 5.21 -43.39 -70.63
C ALA A 276 5.37 -41.98 -70.07
N CYS A 277 5.79 -41.87 -68.81
CA CYS A 277 6.05 -40.58 -68.16
C CYS A 277 7.51 -40.19 -68.40
N SER A 278 7.75 -39.13 -69.18
CA SER A 278 9.09 -38.56 -69.37
C SER A 278 9.61 -37.92 -68.07
N GLU A 279 10.93 -37.77 -67.94
CA GLU A 279 11.52 -37.06 -66.80
C GLU A 279 11.05 -35.60 -66.73
N GLU A 280 10.86 -34.94 -67.88
CA GLU A 280 10.31 -33.59 -67.96
C GLU A 280 8.89 -33.50 -67.39
N ALA A 281 8.03 -34.49 -67.67
CA ALA A 281 6.68 -34.57 -67.12
C ALA A 281 6.67 -34.83 -65.61
N ARG A 282 7.60 -35.67 -65.10
CA ARG A 282 7.78 -35.88 -63.66
C ARG A 282 8.22 -34.60 -62.97
N LEU A 283 9.15 -33.86 -63.58
CA LEU A 283 9.64 -32.59 -63.05
C LEU A 283 8.53 -31.54 -63.01
N ARG A 284 7.70 -31.46 -64.06
CA ARG A 284 6.53 -30.56 -64.13
C ARG A 284 5.45 -30.90 -63.09
N LEU A 285 5.22 -32.19 -62.82
CA LEU A 285 4.31 -32.64 -61.75
C LEU A 285 4.82 -32.26 -60.36
N ARG A 286 6.11 -32.53 -60.10
CA ARG A 286 6.73 -32.25 -58.79
C ARG A 286 6.90 -30.76 -58.51
N SER A 287 7.05 -29.93 -59.54
CA SER A 287 7.18 -28.47 -59.39
C SER A 287 5.83 -27.73 -59.27
N CYS A 288 4.70 -28.40 -59.52
CA CYS A 288 3.39 -27.79 -59.41
C CYS A 288 3.00 -27.59 -57.94
N GLN A 289 2.86 -26.33 -57.54
CA GLN A 289 2.44 -25.93 -56.18
C GLN A 289 0.95 -25.60 -56.06
N GLU A 290 0.17 -25.82 -57.11
CA GLU A 290 -1.26 -25.51 -57.14
C GLU A 290 -2.13 -26.77 -56.94
N PRO A 291 -2.85 -26.91 -55.81
CA PRO A 291 -3.67 -28.09 -55.54
C PRO A 291 -4.76 -28.33 -56.58
N ALA A 292 -5.42 -27.25 -57.05
CA ALA A 292 -6.47 -27.33 -58.06
C ALA A 292 -5.96 -27.84 -59.41
N THR A 293 -4.70 -27.51 -59.75
CA THR A 293 -4.06 -27.97 -60.98
C THR A 293 -3.70 -29.44 -60.88
N LEU A 294 -3.13 -29.89 -59.75
CA LEU A 294 -2.89 -31.31 -59.50
C LEU A 294 -4.19 -32.14 -59.48
N GLN A 295 -5.26 -31.65 -58.85
CA GLN A 295 -6.55 -32.35 -58.85
C GLN A 295 -7.13 -32.51 -60.26
N ARG A 296 -7.05 -31.46 -61.09
CA ARG A 296 -7.47 -31.54 -62.51
C ARG A 296 -6.65 -32.57 -63.28
N TRP A 297 -5.32 -32.58 -63.10
CA TRP A 297 -4.45 -33.56 -63.72
C TRP A 297 -4.76 -34.98 -63.23
N LEU A 298 -5.02 -35.18 -61.94
CA LEU A 298 -5.42 -36.49 -61.41
C LEU A 298 -6.70 -37.01 -62.06
N LEU A 299 -7.74 -36.17 -62.18
CA LEU A 299 -8.98 -36.54 -62.86
C LEU A 299 -8.75 -36.87 -64.33
N ARG A 300 -7.93 -36.07 -65.03
CA ARG A 300 -7.59 -36.32 -66.44
C ARG A 300 -6.72 -37.56 -66.63
N ALA A 301 -5.85 -37.88 -65.68
CA ALA A 301 -5.02 -39.08 -65.70
C ALA A 301 -5.86 -40.37 -65.80
N MET A 302 -7.14 -40.32 -65.40
CA MET A 302 -8.05 -41.45 -65.54
C MET A 302 -8.53 -41.71 -66.98
N SER A 303 -8.57 -40.70 -67.85
CA SER A 303 -9.10 -40.81 -69.22
C SER A 303 -8.11 -40.47 -70.34
N ALA A 304 -7.13 -39.60 -70.08
CA ALA A 304 -6.14 -39.13 -71.06
C ALA A 304 -5.37 -40.27 -71.75
N ARG A 305 -5.12 -40.18 -73.05
CA ARG A 305 -4.36 -41.18 -73.83
C ARG A 305 -2.89 -40.80 -73.98
N THR A 306 -2.55 -39.53 -73.76
CA THR A 306 -1.20 -38.96 -73.87
C THR A 306 -0.91 -37.99 -72.72
N LEU A 307 0.36 -37.62 -72.54
CA LEU A 307 0.77 -36.60 -71.55
C LEU A 307 0.26 -35.19 -71.92
N ASP A 308 0.10 -34.89 -73.21
CA ASP A 308 -0.43 -33.58 -73.65
C ASP A 308 -1.90 -33.41 -73.25
N GLU A 309 -2.71 -34.48 -73.33
CA GLU A 309 -4.10 -34.47 -72.87
C GLU A 309 -4.21 -34.33 -71.33
N LEU A 310 -3.22 -34.85 -70.59
CA LEU A 310 -3.13 -34.68 -69.14
C LEU A 310 -2.87 -33.22 -68.77
N PHE A 311 -1.87 -32.61 -69.41
CA PHE A 311 -1.36 -31.27 -69.09
C PHE A 311 -2.02 -30.12 -69.88
N ALA A 312 -3.02 -30.42 -70.72
CA ALA A 312 -3.83 -29.40 -71.37
C ALA A 312 -4.39 -28.42 -70.33
N GLU A 313 -4.70 -27.18 -70.69
CA GLU A 313 -5.37 -26.24 -69.77
C GLU A 313 -6.84 -26.64 -69.56
#